data_AF-A0A9D3ST98-F1
#
_entry.id   AF-A0A9D3ST98-F1
#
_cell.length_a   1.000
_cell.length_b   1.000
_cell.length_c   1.000
_cell.angle_alpha   90.00
_cell.angle_beta   90.00
_cell.angle_gamma   90.00
#
_symmetry.space_group_name_H-M   'P 1'
#
loop_
_entity.id
_entity.type
_entity.pdbx_description
1 polymer ?
#
loop_
_entity_poly.entity_id
_entity_poly.type
_entity_poly.pdbx_seq_one_letter_code
_entity_poly.pdbx_strand_id
1 'polypeptide(L)'
;MAPFHKFAKHKGKQTAKNANQMRRQSSDLNKHKRKWVPEGKVFDGSVQEGQGFAFKRKQKAQHEYNKLLRKEKRRNPLTKMVFEEHYPDHLKHLYLAEAEKLRKEDKVSKLRRMKVNSAHSEEDGSVPDTSTMDATLPSPSSIHQDGAMPSAPQPTEGEPYRNNLSKKKMRKLTSYQKTKDEYERTQAKCAKKKKEALRNKRQREEALRVYKQKKMQTYQILSKKTRKGQPNLNLQMEYLLQKIQDQTK
;
A
#
# COMPACT_ATOMS: atom_id res chain seq x y z
N MET A 1 -63.60 -21.57 -2.50
CA MET A 1 -64.04 -20.16 -2.63
C MET A 1 -64.46 -19.69 -1.24
N ALA A 2 -63.82 -18.68 -0.68
CA ALA A 2 -64.13 -18.15 0.65
C ALA A 2 -65.22 -17.07 0.56
N PRO A 3 -66.29 -17.11 1.38
CA PRO A 3 -67.22 -16.01 1.49
C PRO A 3 -66.80 -15.03 2.60
N PHE A 4 -66.94 -13.74 2.26
CA PHE A 4 -66.76 -12.59 3.12
C PHE A 4 -67.83 -12.52 4.23
N HIS A 5 -67.43 -12.13 5.44
CA HIS A 5 -68.35 -11.44 6.36
C HIS A 5 -67.73 -10.11 6.82
N LYS A 6 -68.37 -9.03 6.35
CA LYS A 6 -68.25 -7.65 6.84
C LYS A 6 -68.93 -7.58 8.21
N PHE A 7 -68.40 -6.79 9.15
CA PHE A 7 -69.15 -5.79 9.93
C PHE A 7 -68.19 -4.88 10.70
N ALA A 8 -68.34 -3.57 10.48
CA ALA A 8 -67.62 -2.48 11.14
C ALA A 8 -68.47 -1.90 12.28
N LYS A 9 -67.86 -1.51 13.40
CA LYS A 9 -68.34 -0.52 14.40
C LYS A 9 -67.10 0.08 15.09
N HIS A 10 -66.61 1.26 14.68
CA HIS A 10 -66.95 2.63 15.12
C HIS A 10 -66.31 3.13 16.42
N LYS A 11 -65.54 4.23 16.25
CA LYS A 11 -65.30 5.41 17.13
C LYS A 11 -64.50 5.16 18.43
N GLY A 12 -63.58 6.04 18.85
CA GLY A 12 -63.26 7.39 18.43
C GLY A 12 -61.93 7.88 19.03
N LYS A 13 -61.47 9.03 18.52
CA LYS A 13 -60.26 9.74 18.93
C LYS A 13 -60.37 10.16 20.40
N GLN A 14 -59.31 9.95 21.18
CA GLN A 14 -59.12 10.69 22.42
C GLN A 14 -57.85 11.54 22.33
N THR A 15 -58.06 12.80 22.63
CA THR A 15 -57.17 13.95 22.50
C THR A 15 -56.18 14.00 23.67
N ALA A 16 -54.95 14.38 23.36
CA ALA A 16 -53.96 14.77 24.34
C ALA A 16 -54.44 16.02 25.09
N LYS A 17 -54.43 15.97 26.43
CA LYS A 17 -54.45 17.15 27.29
C LYS A 17 -53.53 16.96 28.48
N ASN A 18 -52.70 17.99 28.67
CA ASN A 18 -51.80 18.23 29.77
C ASN A 18 -52.42 17.98 31.14
N ALA A 19 -51.63 17.41 32.06
CA ALA A 19 -51.82 17.59 33.49
C ALA A 19 -50.45 17.49 34.18
N ASN A 20 -49.78 18.64 34.29
CA ASN A 20 -48.67 18.83 35.21
C ASN A 20 -49.26 19.49 36.45
N GLN A 21 -49.30 18.76 37.57
CA GLN A 21 -49.33 19.27 38.96
C GLN A 21 -49.66 18.10 39.91
N MET A 22 -48.66 17.64 40.65
CA MET A 22 -48.65 17.75 42.11
C MET A 22 -47.58 16.83 42.70
N ARG A 23 -46.53 17.50 43.16
CA ARG A 23 -45.56 17.04 44.14
C ARG A 23 -46.31 16.65 45.41
N ARG A 24 -46.34 15.37 45.77
CA ARG A 24 -46.54 14.94 47.16
C ARG A 24 -45.50 13.89 47.50
N GLN A 25 -44.78 14.22 48.56
CA GLN A 25 -43.74 13.42 49.18
C GLN A 25 -44.34 12.10 49.64
N SER A 26 -43.82 10.99 49.11
CA SER A 26 -43.86 9.69 49.79
C SER A 26 -42.41 9.29 50.02
N SER A 27 -41.82 9.86 51.08
CA SER A 27 -40.71 9.21 51.76
C SER A 27 -41.23 7.90 52.34
N ASP A 28 -40.42 6.86 52.17
CA ASP A 28 -40.61 5.51 52.68
C ASP A 28 -41.62 4.63 51.93
N LEU A 29 -41.25 3.35 51.85
CA LEU A 29 -41.91 2.26 51.12
C LEU A 29 -41.56 2.16 49.64
N ASN A 30 -40.29 1.90 49.33
CA ASN A 30 -39.90 0.85 48.38
C ASN A 30 -38.37 0.63 48.43
N LYS A 31 -37.88 0.07 49.55
CA LYS A 31 -36.59 -0.62 49.53
C LYS A 31 -36.79 -1.91 48.73
N HIS A 32 -36.70 -1.82 47.41
CA HIS A 32 -36.63 -3.00 46.57
C HIS A 32 -35.54 -3.90 47.13
N LYS A 33 -35.91 -5.10 47.60
CA LYS A 33 -34.96 -6.12 48.04
C LYS A 33 -33.97 -6.31 46.89
N ARG A 34 -32.70 -5.91 47.09
CA ARG A 34 -31.63 -6.17 46.13
C ARG A 34 -31.67 -7.68 45.87
N LYS A 35 -31.94 -8.08 44.63
CA LYS A 35 -31.87 -9.50 44.27
C LYS A 35 -30.46 -9.96 44.56
N TRP A 36 -30.32 -11.04 45.33
CA TRP A 36 -29.02 -11.63 45.65
C TRP A 36 -28.30 -11.94 44.32
N VAL A 37 -27.20 -11.23 44.07
CA VAL A 37 -26.30 -11.51 42.95
C VAL A 37 -25.23 -12.44 43.50
N PRO A 38 -25.06 -13.65 42.95
CA PRO A 38 -23.99 -14.55 43.38
C PRO A 38 -22.65 -13.83 43.27
N GLU A 39 -21.79 -13.93 44.28
CA GLU A 39 -20.50 -13.21 44.32
C GLU A 39 -19.56 -13.57 43.16
N GLY A 40 -19.83 -14.66 42.43
CA GLY A 40 -19.12 -15.06 41.21
C GLY A 40 -19.71 -14.54 39.89
N LYS A 41 -20.82 -13.76 39.90
CA LYS A 41 -21.43 -13.15 38.69
C LYS A 41 -21.29 -11.63 38.72
N VAL A 42 -20.08 -11.14 38.98
CA VAL A 42 -19.78 -9.72 38.94
C VAL A 42 -19.01 -9.44 37.66
N PHE A 43 -19.76 -9.18 36.59
CA PHE A 43 -19.24 -8.64 35.33
C PHE A 43 -18.29 -9.57 34.57
N ASP A 44 -18.69 -9.93 33.34
CA ASP A 44 -17.90 -10.75 32.43
C ASP A 44 -16.80 -9.86 31.80
N GLY A 45 -15.81 -9.49 32.62
CA GLY A 45 -14.69 -8.62 32.28
C GLY A 45 -14.15 -7.82 33.46
N SER A 46 -12.94 -7.29 33.34
CA SER A 46 -12.41 -6.30 34.28
C SER A 46 -12.72 -4.89 33.75
N VAL A 47 -13.39 -4.05 34.54
CA VAL A 47 -13.59 -2.63 34.22
C VAL A 47 -12.25 -1.88 34.20
N GLN A 48 -11.30 -2.31 35.04
CA GLN A 48 -9.96 -1.70 35.15
C GLN A 48 -9.06 -2.03 33.94
N GLU A 49 -9.22 -3.21 33.33
CA GLU A 49 -8.41 -3.64 32.18
C GLU A 49 -9.08 -3.34 30.82
N GLY A 50 -10.30 -2.77 30.83
CA GLY A 50 -11.08 -2.47 29.61
C GLY A 50 -11.59 -3.72 28.87
N GLN A 51 -11.47 -4.91 29.45
CA GLN A 51 -11.84 -6.19 28.84
C GLN A 51 -13.27 -6.62 29.22
N GLY A 52 -14.27 -5.80 28.91
CA GLY A 52 -15.69 -6.13 29.15
C GLY A 52 -16.40 -6.80 27.96
N PHE A 53 -17.72 -6.60 27.87
CA PHE A 53 -18.57 -7.01 26.73
C PHE A 53 -18.04 -6.57 25.36
N ALA A 54 -17.24 -5.51 25.28
CA ALA A 54 -16.58 -5.10 24.04
C ALA A 54 -15.56 -6.13 23.55
N PHE A 55 -14.78 -6.75 24.44
CA PHE A 55 -13.83 -7.80 24.11
C PHE A 55 -14.55 -9.07 23.67
N LYS A 56 -15.60 -9.49 24.38
CA LYS A 56 -16.44 -10.63 23.96
C LYS A 56 -17.14 -10.40 22.63
N ARG A 57 -17.67 -9.19 22.39
CA ARG A 57 -18.24 -8.81 21.08
C ARG A 57 -17.17 -8.83 19.97
N LYS A 58 -15.96 -8.34 20.26
CA LYS A 58 -14.82 -8.38 19.34
C LYS A 58 -14.44 -9.83 19.00
N GLN A 59 -14.31 -10.70 20.01
CA GLN A 59 -14.04 -12.11 19.81
C GLN A 59 -15.15 -12.81 19.01
N LYS A 60 -16.42 -12.50 19.30
CA LYS A 60 -17.56 -13.05 18.56
C LYS A 60 -17.55 -12.60 17.10
N ALA A 61 -17.31 -11.32 16.84
CA ALA A 61 -17.18 -10.78 15.48
C ALA A 61 -15.99 -11.41 14.74
N GLN A 62 -14.84 -11.57 15.40
CA GLN A 62 -13.68 -12.28 14.83
C GLN A 62 -14.00 -13.75 14.52
N HIS A 63 -14.73 -14.42 15.40
CA HIS A 63 -15.15 -15.81 15.21
C HIS A 63 -16.11 -15.94 14.02
N GLU A 64 -17.10 -15.06 13.92
CA GLU A 64 -18.05 -15.03 12.79
C GLU A 64 -17.35 -14.74 11.46
N TYR A 65 -16.41 -13.81 11.43
CA TYR A 65 -15.57 -13.53 10.27
C TYR A 65 -14.73 -14.75 9.86
N ASN A 66 -14.01 -15.36 10.80
CA ASN A 66 -13.21 -16.56 10.56
C ASN A 66 -14.09 -17.75 10.14
N LYS A 67 -15.33 -17.84 10.65
CA LYS A 67 -16.32 -18.85 10.25
C LYS A 67 -16.76 -18.65 8.80
N LEU A 68 -16.99 -17.42 8.35
CA LEU A 68 -17.28 -17.11 6.95
C LEU A 68 -16.09 -17.44 6.06
N LEU A 69 -14.87 -17.05 6.44
CA LEU A 69 -13.64 -17.42 5.71
C LEU A 69 -13.45 -18.93 5.61
N ARG A 70 -13.73 -19.69 6.68
CA ARG A 70 -13.67 -21.17 6.66
C ARG A 70 -14.70 -21.75 5.69
N LYS A 71 -15.92 -21.20 5.63
CA LYS A 71 -16.96 -21.63 4.69
C LYS A 71 -16.59 -21.30 3.25
N GLU A 72 -16.06 -20.11 2.99
CA GLU A 72 -15.58 -19.69 1.67
C GLU A 72 -14.44 -20.58 1.18
N LYS A 73 -13.43 -20.83 2.02
CA LYS A 73 -12.32 -21.76 1.72
C LYS A 73 -12.80 -23.19 1.43
N ARG A 74 -13.84 -23.65 2.14
CA ARG A 74 -14.45 -24.97 1.90
C ARG A 74 -15.29 -25.02 0.63
N ARG A 75 -15.93 -23.92 0.23
CA ARG A 75 -16.73 -23.81 -0.99
C ARG A 75 -15.86 -23.67 -2.24
N ASN A 76 -14.71 -23.02 -2.14
CA ASN A 76 -13.76 -22.80 -3.23
C ASN A 76 -12.42 -23.54 -3.00
N PRO A 77 -12.39 -24.88 -2.89
CA PRO A 77 -11.11 -25.61 -2.80
C PRO A 77 -10.23 -25.39 -4.03
N LEU A 78 -10.83 -24.99 -5.17
CA LEU A 78 -10.17 -24.69 -6.44
C LEU A 78 -9.33 -23.39 -6.44
N THR A 79 -9.47 -22.52 -5.44
CA THR A 79 -8.69 -21.26 -5.35
C THR A 79 -7.33 -21.42 -4.67
N LYS A 80 -7.00 -22.62 -4.20
CA LYS A 80 -5.61 -23.06 -4.28
C LYS A 80 -5.34 -23.30 -5.77
N MET A 81 -5.33 -22.20 -6.54
CA MET A 81 -4.96 -22.23 -7.93
C MET A 81 -3.65 -22.99 -7.94
N VAL A 82 -3.64 -24.07 -8.69
CA VAL A 82 -2.45 -24.78 -9.12
C VAL A 82 -1.71 -23.85 -10.09
N PHE A 83 -1.37 -22.66 -9.61
CA PHE A 83 -0.22 -21.92 -10.09
C PHE A 83 0.95 -22.54 -9.32
N GLU A 84 1.21 -23.82 -9.62
CA GLU A 84 2.58 -24.29 -9.57
C GLU A 84 3.27 -23.47 -10.64
N GLU A 85 3.82 -22.36 -10.17
CA GLU A 85 4.81 -21.58 -10.85
C GLU A 85 5.97 -22.56 -11.11
N HIS A 86 5.83 -23.38 -12.15
CA HIS A 86 6.83 -24.30 -12.63
C HIS A 86 7.92 -23.46 -13.27
N TYR A 87 8.69 -22.84 -12.39
CA TYR A 87 9.94 -22.22 -12.76
C TYR A 87 10.87 -23.34 -13.21
N PRO A 88 11.59 -23.14 -14.33
CA PRO A 88 12.68 -24.03 -14.67
C PRO A 88 13.63 -24.16 -13.49
N ASP A 89 13.97 -25.38 -13.09
CA ASP A 89 14.70 -25.68 -11.84
C ASP A 89 15.99 -24.85 -11.69
N HIS A 90 16.67 -24.57 -12.80
CA HIS A 90 17.89 -23.75 -12.86
C HIS A 90 17.71 -22.26 -12.49
N LEU A 91 16.49 -21.75 -12.48
CA LEU A 91 16.18 -20.36 -12.11
C LEU A 91 15.63 -20.24 -10.70
N LYS A 92 15.29 -21.35 -10.05
CA LYS A 92 14.74 -21.40 -8.68
C LYS A 92 15.60 -20.62 -7.69
N HIS A 93 16.93 -20.70 -7.82
CA HIS A 93 17.87 -20.00 -6.93
C HIS A 93 17.81 -18.48 -7.05
N LEU A 94 17.59 -17.95 -8.26
CA LEU A 94 17.46 -16.51 -8.51
C LEU A 94 16.20 -15.97 -7.81
N TYR A 95 15.09 -16.69 -7.92
CA TYR A 95 13.83 -16.35 -7.25
C TYR A 95 13.91 -16.49 -5.74
N LEU A 96 14.56 -17.54 -5.23
CA LEU A 96 14.79 -17.70 -3.78
C LEU A 96 15.66 -16.57 -3.21
N ALA A 97 16.69 -16.15 -3.95
CA ALA A 97 17.56 -15.03 -3.58
C ALA A 97 16.81 -13.70 -3.55
N GLU A 98 15.97 -13.44 -4.56
CA GLU A 98 15.12 -12.24 -4.61
C GLU A 98 14.11 -12.22 -3.45
N ALA A 99 13.45 -13.35 -3.17
CA ALA A 99 12.50 -13.48 -2.07
C ALA A 99 13.16 -13.29 -0.69
N GLU A 100 14.38 -13.81 -0.50
CA GLU A 100 15.15 -13.58 0.73
C GLU A 100 15.53 -12.12 0.92
N LYS A 101 15.99 -11.46 -0.15
CA LYS A 101 16.35 -10.05 -0.12
C LYS A 101 15.15 -9.20 0.29
N LEU A 102 13.98 -9.46 -0.31
CA LEU A 102 12.73 -8.78 0.03
C LEU A 102 12.33 -8.99 1.50
N ARG A 103 12.45 -10.23 2.02
CA ARG A 103 12.20 -10.50 3.45
C ARG A 103 13.18 -9.80 4.38
N LYS A 104 14.46 -9.69 3.99
CA LYS A 104 15.48 -8.95 4.75
C LYS A 104 15.17 -7.44 4.74
N GLU A 105 14.80 -6.88 3.59
CA GLU A 105 14.38 -5.48 3.45
C GLU A 105 13.11 -5.16 4.26
N ASP A 106 12.12 -6.06 4.28
CA ASP A 106 10.92 -5.93 5.10
C ASP A 106 11.24 -5.98 6.60
N LYS A 107 12.12 -6.89 7.03
CA LYS A 107 12.61 -6.96 8.41
C LYS A 107 13.32 -5.66 8.80
N VAL A 108 14.22 -5.17 7.95
CA VAL A 108 14.92 -3.90 8.16
C VAL A 108 13.94 -2.72 8.18
N SER A 109 12.96 -2.70 7.29
CA SER A 109 11.93 -1.67 7.26
C SER A 109 11.05 -1.70 8.50
N LYS A 110 10.71 -2.90 9.01
CA LYS A 110 9.97 -3.08 10.26
C LYS A 110 10.79 -2.63 11.45
N LEU A 111 12.08 -2.97 11.51
CA LEU A 111 13.01 -2.50 12.53
C LEU A 111 13.16 -0.98 12.49
N ARG A 112 13.28 -0.37 11.30
CA ARG A 112 13.30 1.10 11.12
C ARG A 112 12.01 1.74 11.61
N ARG A 113 10.84 1.17 11.29
CA ARG A 113 9.54 1.65 11.81
C ARG A 113 9.45 1.54 13.34
N MET A 114 9.96 0.44 13.92
CA MET A 114 9.98 0.28 15.38
C MET A 114 10.97 1.24 16.05
N LYS A 115 12.13 1.50 15.43
CA LYS A 115 13.14 2.46 15.91
C LYS A 115 12.63 3.90 15.84
N VAL A 116 11.93 4.28 14.77
CA VAL A 116 11.28 5.61 14.65
C VAL A 116 10.20 5.79 15.72
N ASN A 117 9.47 4.73 16.08
CA ASN A 117 8.48 4.77 17.15
C ASN A 117 9.12 4.74 18.56
N SER A 118 10.37 4.28 18.70
CA SER A 118 11.12 4.28 19.98
C SER A 118 11.98 5.54 20.17
N ALA A 119 12.32 6.26 19.10
CA ALA A 119 13.09 7.49 19.13
C ALA A 119 12.24 8.74 19.44
N HIS A 120 10.93 8.58 19.67
CA HIS A 120 10.05 9.65 20.13
C HIS A 120 9.94 9.74 21.67
N SER A 121 10.84 9.10 22.40
CA SER A 121 10.84 9.09 23.87
C SER A 121 12.12 9.60 24.55
N GLU A 122 13.14 10.03 23.81
CA GLU A 122 14.39 10.52 24.42
C GLU A 122 15.01 11.59 23.51
N GLU A 123 14.77 12.87 23.80
CA GLU A 123 15.78 13.89 23.56
C GLU A 123 16.55 14.04 24.88
N ASP A 124 17.83 13.65 24.91
CA ASP A 124 18.88 14.53 25.40
C ASP A 124 20.27 14.07 24.92
N GLY A 125 21.15 15.03 24.70
CA GLY A 125 22.28 14.94 23.78
C GLY A 125 23.50 14.13 24.21
N SER A 126 24.35 13.83 23.21
CA SER A 126 25.81 13.72 23.32
C SER A 126 26.40 13.35 21.96
N VAL A 127 27.30 14.18 21.45
CA VAL A 127 28.28 13.82 20.41
C VAL A 127 29.54 13.36 21.16
N PRO A 128 30.20 12.28 20.73
CA PRO A 128 31.54 12.51 20.18
C PRO A 128 31.92 11.61 18.99
N ASP A 129 32.88 12.19 18.25
CA ASP A 129 33.65 11.75 17.10
C ASP A 129 34.79 10.76 17.48
N THR A 130 35.08 9.76 16.62
CA THR A 130 36.42 9.14 16.46
C THR A 130 36.55 8.41 15.10
N SER A 131 37.10 9.12 14.12
CA SER A 131 38.27 8.79 13.26
C SER A 131 38.56 7.36 12.69
N THR A 132 39.14 7.40 11.46
CA THR A 132 40.11 6.48 10.79
C THR A 132 39.60 5.17 10.16
N MET A 133 39.86 4.82 8.89
CA MET A 133 40.96 5.16 7.98
C MET A 133 40.58 5.18 6.48
N ASP A 134 41.28 6.08 5.80
CA ASP A 134 41.43 6.38 4.38
C ASP A 134 42.11 5.26 3.57
N ALA A 135 41.83 5.20 2.25
CA ALA A 135 42.77 4.80 1.21
C ALA A 135 42.23 5.10 -0.21
N THR A 136 42.76 6.19 -0.78
CA THR A 136 43.20 6.34 -2.19
C THR A 136 42.21 6.88 -3.24
N LEU A 137 42.36 8.18 -3.54
CA LEU A 137 42.00 8.86 -4.80
C LEU A 137 43.06 8.56 -5.90
N PRO A 138 42.87 8.91 -7.20
CA PRO A 138 43.04 10.31 -7.62
C PRO A 138 42.03 10.81 -8.68
N SER A 139 41.84 12.13 -8.66
CA SER A 139 41.25 12.99 -9.71
C SER A 139 42.10 13.04 -10.98
N PRO A 140 41.61 13.74 -12.03
CA PRO A 140 42.38 14.90 -12.47
C PRO A 140 41.54 16.18 -12.70
N SER A 141 42.05 17.26 -12.09
CA SER A 141 42.35 18.61 -12.64
C SER A 141 41.35 19.37 -13.54
N SER A 142 40.97 20.58 -13.07
CA SER A 142 41.18 21.88 -13.75
C SER A 142 40.77 23.00 -12.76
N ILE A 143 41.68 23.67 -12.05
CA ILE A 143 42.34 24.95 -12.40
C ILE A 143 41.46 25.88 -13.24
N HIS A 144 41.00 26.98 -12.66
CA HIS A 144 41.18 28.36 -13.16
C HIS A 144 40.90 29.41 -12.06
N GLN A 145 41.59 30.53 -12.21
CA GLN A 145 41.96 31.58 -11.26
C GLN A 145 40.92 32.73 -11.14
N ASP A 146 40.97 33.37 -9.98
CA ASP A 146 40.97 34.81 -9.69
C ASP A 146 39.87 35.75 -10.25
N GLY A 147 39.09 36.30 -9.31
CA GLY A 147 38.97 37.74 -9.11
C GLY A 147 38.21 38.58 -10.13
N ALA A 148 36.92 38.80 -9.90
CA ALA A 148 36.26 40.10 -10.08
C ALA A 148 34.82 40.05 -9.54
N MET A 149 34.53 40.88 -8.55
CA MET A 149 33.16 41.25 -8.16
C MET A 149 32.47 41.98 -9.31
N PRO A 150 31.22 41.64 -9.62
CA PRO A 150 30.24 42.66 -9.96
C PRO A 150 29.06 42.62 -9.00
N SER A 151 28.70 43.84 -8.61
CA SER A 151 27.53 44.26 -7.83
C SER A 151 26.29 43.38 -7.92
N ALA A 152 25.69 43.15 -6.73
CA ALA A 152 24.37 42.59 -6.53
C ALA A 152 23.30 43.20 -7.46
N PRO A 153 22.49 42.37 -8.15
CA PRO A 153 21.18 42.79 -8.63
C PRO A 153 20.12 42.53 -7.56
N GLN A 154 19.33 43.57 -7.31
CA GLN A 154 18.16 43.59 -6.44
C GLN A 154 17.14 42.49 -6.76
N PRO A 155 16.28 42.11 -5.78
CA PRO A 155 15.18 41.19 -6.01
C PRO A 155 14.13 41.85 -6.93
N THR A 156 14.16 41.51 -8.21
CA THR A 156 13.06 41.81 -9.13
C THR A 156 11.91 40.86 -8.85
N GLU A 157 10.89 41.39 -8.18
CA GLU A 157 9.57 40.81 -8.02
C GLU A 157 8.95 40.49 -9.39
N GLY A 158 8.58 39.23 -9.63
CA GLY A 158 8.05 38.86 -10.94
C GLY A 158 7.67 37.39 -11.15
N GLU A 159 7.19 36.68 -10.13
CA GLU A 159 6.54 35.38 -10.35
C GLU A 159 5.04 35.57 -10.60
N PRO A 160 4.50 35.16 -11.77
CA PRO A 160 3.19 35.56 -12.23
C PRO A 160 2.06 34.84 -11.47
N TYR A 161 1.17 35.67 -10.96
CA TYR A 161 -0.20 35.45 -10.50
C TYR A 161 -0.95 34.26 -11.16
N ARG A 162 -0.68 33.02 -10.75
CA ARG A 162 -1.58 31.89 -11.02
C ARG A 162 -1.96 31.18 -9.72
N ASN A 163 -3.29 31.04 -9.56
CA ASN A 163 -4.01 30.21 -8.57
C ASN A 163 -4.48 30.86 -7.26
N ASN A 164 -4.68 32.19 -7.21
CA ASN A 164 -5.48 32.79 -6.13
C ASN A 164 -6.99 32.50 -6.28
N LEU A 165 -7.49 32.27 -7.52
CA LEU A 165 -8.90 31.93 -7.76
C LEU A 165 -9.24 30.49 -7.34
N SER A 166 -8.38 29.50 -7.60
CA SER A 166 -8.64 28.11 -7.20
C SER A 166 -8.54 27.92 -5.70
N LYS A 167 -7.62 28.62 -5.01
CA LYS A 167 -7.56 28.68 -3.54
C LYS A 167 -8.83 29.27 -2.93
N LYS A 168 -9.37 30.37 -3.48
CA LYS A 168 -10.67 30.94 -3.07
C LYS A 168 -11.84 29.96 -3.30
N LYS A 169 -11.86 29.25 -4.43
CA LYS A 169 -12.89 28.22 -4.72
C LYS A 169 -12.79 27.03 -3.77
N MET A 170 -11.58 26.52 -3.49
CA MET A 170 -11.36 25.44 -2.52
C MET A 170 -11.73 25.87 -1.09
N ARG A 171 -11.55 27.15 -0.71
CA ARG A 171 -12.02 27.69 0.57
C ARG A 171 -13.54 27.71 0.69
N LYS A 172 -14.27 27.80 -0.44
CA LYS A 172 -15.74 27.80 -0.50
C LYS A 172 -16.37 26.40 -0.57
N LEU A 173 -15.59 25.35 -0.85
CA LEU A 173 -16.08 23.97 -0.90
C LEU A 173 -16.31 23.41 0.50
N THR A 174 -17.39 22.64 0.66
CA THR A 174 -17.68 21.91 1.89
C THR A 174 -16.60 20.87 2.15
N SER A 175 -16.35 20.53 3.43
CA SER A 175 -15.38 19.49 3.82
C SER A 175 -15.58 18.19 3.01
N TYR A 176 -16.82 17.74 2.87
CA TYR A 176 -17.18 16.56 2.08
C TYR A 176 -16.76 16.65 0.60
N GLN A 177 -16.95 17.81 -0.04
CA GLN A 177 -16.56 18.02 -1.43
C GLN A 177 -15.04 17.94 -1.61
N LYS A 178 -14.28 18.48 -0.64
CA LYS A 178 -12.81 18.38 -0.65
C LYS A 178 -12.35 16.93 -0.57
N THR A 179 -12.93 16.15 0.35
CA THR A 179 -12.59 14.73 0.50
C THR A 179 -12.91 13.93 -0.76
N LYS A 180 -14.04 14.22 -1.43
CA LYS A 180 -14.41 13.59 -2.69
C LYS A 180 -13.41 13.91 -3.81
N ASP A 181 -13.03 15.17 -3.96
CA ASP A 181 -12.05 15.60 -4.97
C ASP A 181 -10.66 14.98 -4.72
N GLU A 182 -10.24 14.88 -3.46
CA GLU A 182 -8.97 14.23 -3.09
C GLU A 182 -8.97 12.73 -3.37
N TYR A 183 -10.10 12.07 -3.14
CA TYR A 183 -10.29 10.66 -3.47
C TYR A 183 -10.16 10.43 -4.99
N GLU A 184 -10.84 11.24 -5.79
CA GLU A 184 -10.77 11.16 -7.27
C GLU A 184 -9.35 11.46 -7.79
N ARG A 185 -8.65 12.43 -7.20
CA ARG A 185 -7.24 12.70 -7.53
C ARG A 185 -6.33 11.52 -7.20
N THR A 186 -6.56 10.87 -6.06
CA THR A 186 -5.76 9.72 -5.63
C THR A 186 -6.01 8.51 -6.52
N GLN A 187 -7.28 8.24 -6.84
CA GLN A 187 -7.71 7.26 -7.84
C GLN A 187 -7.02 7.49 -9.19
N ALA A 188 -7.07 8.73 -9.71
CA ALA A 188 -6.47 9.08 -10.98
C ALA A 188 -4.93 8.92 -10.97
N LYS A 189 -4.25 9.31 -9.88
CA LYS A 189 -2.81 9.11 -9.72
C LYS A 189 -2.45 7.62 -9.71
N CYS A 190 -3.20 6.80 -8.97
CA CYS A 190 -3.01 5.35 -8.95
C CYS A 190 -3.25 4.73 -10.33
N ALA A 191 -4.29 5.15 -11.05
CA ALA A 191 -4.57 4.69 -12.41
C ALA A 191 -3.45 5.05 -13.39
N LYS A 192 -2.90 6.27 -13.31
CA LYS A 192 -1.75 6.71 -14.11
C LYS A 192 -0.51 5.86 -13.82
N LYS A 193 -0.15 5.69 -12.54
CA LYS A 193 0.96 4.83 -12.12
C LYS A 193 0.81 3.39 -12.61
N LYS A 194 -0.40 2.83 -12.54
CA LYS A 194 -0.70 1.48 -13.05
C LYS A 194 -0.51 1.38 -14.57
N LYS A 195 -0.98 2.37 -15.33
CA LYS A 195 -0.80 2.43 -16.80
C LYS A 195 0.67 2.52 -17.18
N GLU A 196 1.43 3.37 -16.48
CA GLU A 196 2.86 3.53 -16.71
C GLU A 196 3.65 2.26 -16.37
N ALA A 197 3.34 1.61 -15.24
CA ALA A 197 3.94 0.33 -14.89
C ALA A 197 3.67 -0.76 -15.94
N LEU A 198 2.46 -0.79 -16.51
CA LEU A 198 2.13 -1.73 -17.59
C LEU A 198 2.93 -1.44 -18.87
N ARG A 199 3.11 -0.15 -19.22
CA ARG A 199 3.97 0.25 -20.36
C ARG A 199 5.41 -0.18 -20.12
N ASN A 200 5.97 0.09 -18.95
CA ASN A 200 7.35 -0.26 -18.60
C ASN A 200 7.53 -1.79 -18.60
N LYS A 201 6.52 -2.56 -18.16
CA LYS A 201 6.52 -4.01 -18.23
C LYS A 201 6.58 -4.50 -19.68
N ARG A 202 5.74 -3.96 -20.57
CA ARG A 202 5.74 -4.30 -22.01
C ARG A 202 7.09 -4.00 -22.65
N GLN A 203 7.67 -2.82 -22.37
CA GLN A 203 8.98 -2.46 -22.90
C GLN A 203 10.09 -3.42 -22.44
N ARG A 204 10.06 -3.87 -21.17
CA ARG A 204 11.00 -4.88 -20.67
C ARG A 204 10.81 -6.23 -21.37
N GLU A 205 9.57 -6.66 -21.54
CA GLU A 205 9.24 -7.91 -22.23
C GLU A 205 9.65 -7.88 -23.71
N GLU A 206 9.38 -6.78 -24.41
CA GLU A 206 9.80 -6.56 -25.79
C GLU A 206 11.33 -6.54 -25.92
N ALA A 207 12.03 -5.81 -25.04
CA ALA A 207 13.49 -5.79 -25.01
C ALA A 207 14.08 -7.20 -24.79
N LEU A 208 13.50 -7.98 -23.88
CA LEU A 208 13.90 -9.37 -23.65
C LEU A 208 13.62 -10.26 -24.86
N ARG A 209 12.49 -10.09 -25.56
CA ARG A 209 12.20 -10.84 -26.79
C ARG A 209 13.20 -10.52 -27.88
N VAL A 210 13.50 -9.24 -28.09
CA VAL A 210 14.49 -8.79 -29.09
C VAL A 210 15.87 -9.36 -28.75
N TYR A 211 16.29 -9.29 -27.49
CA TYR A 211 17.56 -9.87 -27.05
C TYR A 211 17.63 -11.39 -27.32
N LYS A 212 16.56 -12.13 -26.95
CA LYS A 212 16.49 -13.59 -27.19
C LYS A 212 16.52 -13.91 -28.69
N GLN A 213 15.78 -13.16 -29.51
CA GLN A 213 15.77 -13.33 -30.97
C GLN A 213 17.15 -13.09 -31.56
N LYS A 214 17.80 -11.97 -31.21
CA LYS A 214 19.18 -11.67 -31.63
C LYS A 214 20.13 -12.78 -31.21
N LYS A 215 20.09 -13.20 -29.95
CA LYS A 215 20.93 -14.30 -29.43
C LYS A 215 20.73 -15.61 -30.21
N MET A 216 19.49 -15.95 -30.56
CA MET A 216 19.20 -17.14 -31.36
C MET A 216 19.69 -17.01 -32.81
N GLN A 217 19.51 -15.85 -33.44
CA GLN A 217 20.01 -15.58 -34.78
C GLN A 217 21.54 -15.66 -34.83
N THR A 218 22.22 -15.02 -33.89
CA THR A 218 23.70 -15.09 -33.81
C THR A 218 24.18 -16.52 -33.58
N TYR A 219 23.50 -17.28 -32.71
CA TYR A 219 23.82 -18.68 -32.49
C TYR A 219 23.67 -19.49 -33.79
N GLN A 220 22.56 -19.33 -34.51
CA GLN A 220 22.33 -20.03 -35.78
C GLN A 220 23.40 -19.72 -36.84
N ILE A 221 23.87 -18.47 -36.93
CA ILE A 221 24.94 -18.09 -37.87
C ILE A 221 26.25 -18.76 -37.46
N LEU A 222 26.63 -18.66 -36.19
CA LEU A 222 27.91 -19.16 -35.67
C LEU A 222 27.97 -20.69 -35.57
N SER A 223 26.83 -21.36 -35.37
CA SER A 223 26.73 -22.82 -35.23
C SER A 223 26.65 -23.57 -36.56
N LYS A 224 26.50 -22.87 -37.70
CA LYS A 224 26.42 -23.49 -39.03
C LYS A 224 27.74 -24.17 -39.39
N LYS A 225 27.62 -25.40 -39.87
CA LYS A 225 28.73 -26.26 -40.27
C LYS A 225 28.60 -26.67 -41.74
N THR A 226 29.72 -26.94 -42.39
CA THR A 226 29.77 -27.48 -43.76
C THR A 226 29.35 -28.94 -43.78
N ARG A 227 29.14 -29.54 -44.96
CA ARG A 227 28.78 -30.97 -45.10
C ARG A 227 29.80 -31.92 -44.44
N LYS A 228 31.05 -31.47 -44.28
CA LYS A 228 32.13 -32.20 -43.62
C LYS A 228 32.20 -31.95 -42.09
N GLY A 229 31.25 -31.20 -41.52
CA GLY A 229 31.19 -30.90 -40.08
C GLY A 229 32.10 -29.77 -39.60
N GLN A 230 32.86 -29.14 -40.49
CA GLN A 230 33.72 -28.00 -40.16
C GLN A 230 32.90 -26.71 -40.00
N PRO A 231 33.31 -25.77 -39.14
CA PRO A 231 32.62 -24.48 -39.02
C PRO A 231 32.65 -23.71 -40.34
N ASN A 232 31.55 -23.01 -40.68
CA ASN A 232 31.50 -22.18 -41.87
C ASN A 232 32.12 -20.79 -41.59
N LEU A 233 33.40 -20.65 -41.89
CA LEU A 233 34.22 -19.45 -41.63
C LEU A 233 33.67 -18.19 -42.32
N ASN A 234 33.11 -18.31 -43.52
CA ASN A 234 32.59 -17.16 -44.27
C ASN A 234 31.43 -16.49 -43.51
N LEU A 235 30.50 -17.28 -42.98
CA LEU A 235 29.37 -16.76 -42.18
C LEU A 235 29.83 -16.13 -40.85
N GLN A 236 30.86 -16.70 -40.22
CA GLN A 236 31.43 -16.13 -39.00
C GLN A 236 32.15 -14.81 -39.28
N MET A 237 32.86 -14.73 -40.41
CA MET A 237 33.55 -13.53 -40.87
C MET A 237 32.56 -12.42 -41.24
N GLU A 238 31.47 -12.72 -41.95
CA GLU A 238 30.39 -11.75 -42.24
C GLU A 238 29.79 -11.16 -40.96
N TYR A 239 29.48 -12.01 -39.96
CA TYR A 239 28.97 -11.56 -38.67
C TYR A 239 29.99 -10.65 -37.94
N LEU A 240 31.28 -10.99 -37.99
CA LEU A 240 32.33 -10.17 -37.38
C LEU A 240 32.46 -8.81 -38.08
N LEU A 241 32.45 -8.78 -39.42
CA LEU A 241 32.49 -7.55 -40.20
C LEU A 241 31.29 -6.66 -39.88
N GLN A 242 30.08 -7.24 -39.78
CA GLN A 242 28.89 -6.51 -39.37
C GLN A 242 29.07 -5.89 -37.97
N LYS A 243 29.62 -6.64 -37.01
CA LYS A 243 29.86 -6.15 -35.66
C LYS A 243 30.88 -5.00 -35.63
N ILE A 244 31.92 -5.05 -36.46
CA ILE A 244 32.90 -3.96 -36.59
C ILE A 244 32.23 -2.72 -37.18
N GLN A 245 31.42 -2.87 -38.24
CA GLN A 245 30.69 -1.75 -38.85
C GLN A 245 29.66 -1.12 -37.89
N ASP A 246 29.00 -1.93 -37.06
CA ASP A 246 28.07 -1.44 -36.05
C ASP A 246 28.78 -0.74 -34.87
N GLN A 247 30.07 -1.03 -34.64
CA GLN A 247 30.91 -0.36 -33.63
C GLN A 247 31.52 0.95 -34.12
N THR A 248 31.73 1.09 -35.44
CA THR A 248 32.27 2.31 -36.04
C THR A 248 31.19 3.36 -36.35
N LYS A 249 29.92 2.98 -36.34
CA LYS A 249 28.76 3.89 -36.43
C LYS A 249 28.35 4.43 -35.07
#